data_AF-A0AAW5QBB3-F1
#
_entry.id   AF-A0AAW5QBB3-F1
#
_cell.length_a   1.000
_cell.length_b   1.000
_cell.length_c   1.000
_cell.angle_alpha   90.00
_cell.angle_beta   90.00
_cell.angle_gamma   90.00
#
_symmetry.space_group_name_H-M   'P 1'
#
loop_
_entity.id
_entity.type
_entity.pdbx_description
1 polymer ?
#
loop_
_entity_poly.entity_id
_entity_poly.type
_entity_poly.pdbx_seq_one_letter_code
_entity_poly.pdbx_strand_id
1 'polypeptide(L)'
;MSRRPLFATMIAVAALLTAAPAASAAEIQVGPWAVPVPEIAPIVVPVPMGSEAQPLPPLPFPFVWAQQFAPAPAPAPAAPAPAPAPAPPAPAPAAPAPARYIANCSEAWNLGVAPLRRGDAYYRPGLDRDGDGIACERPPR
;
A
#
# COMPACT_ATOMS: atom_id res chain seq x y z
N MET A 1 -78.27 -2.05 -4.31
CA MET A 1 -78.17 -3.32 -5.07
C MET A 1 -77.60 -2.97 -6.44
N SER A 2 -76.33 -3.31 -6.70
CA SER A 2 -75.93 -4.51 -7.47
C SER A 2 -76.42 -4.38 -8.94
N ARG A 3 -75.62 -4.40 -10.01
CA ARG A 3 -74.31 -5.02 -10.27
C ARG A 3 -73.65 -4.32 -11.47
N ARG A 4 -72.32 -4.20 -11.46
CA ARG A 4 -71.51 -4.00 -12.67
C ARG A 4 -71.49 -5.32 -13.46
N PRO A 5 -71.48 -5.28 -14.80
CA PRO A 5 -70.39 -5.94 -15.52
C PRO A 5 -69.91 -5.09 -16.71
N LEU A 6 -68.60 -4.83 -16.85
CA LEU A 6 -67.56 -5.78 -17.31
C LEU A 6 -67.77 -6.21 -18.76
N PHE A 7 -67.47 -5.33 -19.72
CA PHE A 7 -67.00 -5.60 -21.08
C PHE A 7 -66.44 -4.24 -21.58
N ALA A 8 -65.27 -4.08 -22.17
CA ALA A 8 -64.31 -5.02 -22.69
C ALA A 8 -62.99 -4.26 -22.96
N THR A 9 -61.89 -5.02 -22.93
CA THR A 9 -60.74 -4.97 -23.86
C THR A 9 -59.76 -3.79 -23.84
N MET A 10 -58.49 -4.20 -23.61
CA MET A 10 -57.26 -3.78 -24.31
C MET A 10 -56.82 -2.32 -24.09
N ILE A 11 -55.63 -2.04 -23.56
CA ILE A 11 -54.34 -2.01 -24.28
C ILE A 11 -53.25 -1.99 -23.19
N ALA A 12 -52.49 -3.06 -23.04
CA ALA A 12 -51.08 -3.15 -23.43
C ALA A 12 -50.15 -2.02 -22.90
N VAL A 13 -49.29 -2.43 -21.96
CA VAL A 13 -47.84 -2.18 -21.95
C VAL A 13 -47.36 -0.73 -22.17
N ALA A 14 -46.80 -0.13 -21.13
CA ALA A 14 -45.46 0.48 -21.22
C ALA A 14 -44.96 0.85 -19.82
N ALA A 15 -43.86 0.21 -19.42
CA ALA A 15 -43.05 0.61 -18.30
C ALA A 15 -42.57 2.05 -18.49
N LEU A 16 -42.90 2.94 -17.55
CA LEU A 16 -42.21 4.21 -17.38
C LEU A 16 -41.55 4.17 -15.99
N LEU A 17 -40.36 3.57 -15.97
CA LEU A 17 -39.32 3.95 -15.02
C LEU A 17 -39.06 5.45 -15.25
N THR A 18 -39.70 6.31 -14.46
CA THR A 18 -39.26 7.70 -14.39
C THR A 18 -38.01 7.73 -13.53
N ALA A 19 -36.87 7.69 -14.22
CA ALA A 19 -35.58 8.06 -13.66
C ALA A 19 -35.72 9.40 -12.92
N ALA A 20 -35.26 9.43 -11.66
CA ALA A 20 -35.07 10.68 -10.95
C ALA A 20 -34.12 11.55 -11.80
N PRO A 21 -34.46 12.83 -12.09
CA PRO A 21 -33.56 13.68 -12.83
C PRO A 21 -32.30 13.87 -11.97
N ALA A 22 -31.19 13.36 -12.48
CA ALA A 22 -29.86 13.72 -12.02
C ALA A 22 -29.75 15.25 -12.09
N ALA A 23 -29.30 15.85 -10.98
CA ALA A 23 -29.08 17.28 -10.83
C ALA A 23 -28.37 17.83 -12.08
N SER A 24 -29.14 18.50 -12.92
CA SER A 24 -28.66 19.17 -14.12
C SER A 24 -28.74 20.67 -13.85
N ALA A 25 -27.70 21.39 -14.27
CA ALA A 25 -27.46 22.82 -14.11
C ALA A 25 -28.74 23.67 -13.94
N ALA A 26 -28.72 24.62 -12.99
CA ALA A 26 -29.84 25.52 -12.76
C ALA A 26 -30.16 26.32 -14.04
N GLU A 27 -31.24 25.95 -14.72
CA GLU A 27 -31.74 26.64 -15.91
C GLU A 27 -32.62 27.82 -15.48
N ILE A 28 -32.30 29.02 -15.95
CA ILE A 28 -33.09 30.22 -15.66
C ILE A 28 -33.98 30.50 -16.87
N GLN A 29 -35.28 30.64 -16.62
CA GLN A 29 -36.27 30.96 -17.64
C GLN A 29 -36.28 32.48 -17.90
N VAL A 30 -35.91 32.89 -19.11
CA VAL A 30 -35.97 34.29 -19.54
C VAL A 30 -37.00 34.42 -20.66
N GLY A 31 -38.26 34.63 -20.27
CA GLY A 31 -39.39 34.59 -21.20
C GLY A 31 -39.69 33.16 -21.69
N PRO A 32 -39.94 32.93 -22.99
CA PRO A 32 -40.25 31.60 -23.50
C PRO A 32 -39.03 30.69 -23.68
N TRP A 33 -37.82 31.15 -23.36
CA TRP A 33 -36.58 30.41 -23.56
C TRP A 33 -35.93 30.03 -22.22
N ALA A 34 -35.40 28.81 -22.16
CA ALA A 34 -34.54 28.34 -21.09
C ALA A 34 -33.08 28.58 -21.48
N VAL A 35 -32.30 29.21 -20.60
CA VAL A 35 -30.88 29.47 -20.82
C VAL A 35 -30.07 28.73 -19.74
N PRO A 36 -29.10 27.88 -20.14
CA PRO A 36 -28.22 27.23 -19.18
C PRO A 36 -27.32 28.26 -18.53
N VAL A 37 -27.43 28.40 -17.21
CA VAL A 37 -26.51 29.25 -16.45
C VAL A 37 -25.28 28.41 -16.12
N PRO A 38 -24.08 28.84 -16.54
CA PRO A 38 -22.87 28.17 -16.10
C PRO A 38 -22.79 28.27 -14.57
N GLU A 39 -22.34 27.21 -13.92
CA GLU A 39 -22.12 27.21 -12.48
C GLU A 39 -20.91 28.11 -12.17
N ILE A 40 -21.16 29.40 -11.97
CA ILE A 40 -20.12 30.38 -11.64
C ILE A 40 -19.75 30.14 -10.18
N ALA A 41 -18.55 29.61 -9.95
CA ALA A 41 -17.99 29.51 -8.62
C ALA A 41 -17.88 30.90 -7.98
N PRO A 42 -18.27 31.09 -6.71
CA PRO A 42 -18.17 32.38 -6.04
C PRO A 42 -16.71 32.85 -6.06
N ILE A 43 -16.50 34.07 -6.55
CA ILE A 43 -15.18 34.70 -6.54
C ILE A 43 -14.88 35.13 -5.09
N VAL A 44 -13.92 34.46 -4.47
CA VAL A 44 -13.41 34.83 -3.15
C VAL A 44 -12.58 36.10 -3.30
N VAL A 45 -13.13 37.25 -2.92
CA VAL A 45 -12.38 38.49 -2.82
C VAL A 45 -11.73 38.55 -1.42
N PRO A 46 -10.39 38.52 -1.31
CA PRO A 46 -9.73 38.61 -0.02
C PRO A 46 -9.95 39.99 0.59
N VAL A 47 -10.49 40.03 1.81
CA VAL A 47 -10.57 41.27 2.59
C VAL A 47 -9.16 41.59 3.10
N PRO A 48 -8.62 42.80 2.84
CA PRO A 48 -7.32 43.18 3.35
C PRO A 48 -7.34 43.25 4.89
N MET A 49 -6.28 42.73 5.51
CA MET A 49 -6.06 42.84 6.95
C MET A 49 -6.02 44.33 7.33
N GLY A 50 -6.86 44.76 8.28
CA GLY A 50 -6.93 46.15 8.75
C GLY A 50 -8.23 46.89 8.42
N SER A 51 -9.17 46.26 7.72
CA SER A 51 -10.52 46.79 7.59
C SER A 51 -11.29 46.57 8.90
N GLU A 52 -11.37 47.61 9.74
CA GLU A 52 -12.23 47.59 10.92
C GLU A 52 -13.69 47.39 10.48
N ALA A 53 -14.34 46.38 11.05
CA ALA A 53 -15.77 46.17 10.89
C ALA A 53 -16.50 47.32 11.59
N GLN A 54 -16.75 48.41 10.87
CA GLN A 54 -17.65 49.44 11.36
C GLN A 54 -19.04 48.83 11.57
N PRO A 55 -19.73 49.14 12.68
CA PRO A 55 -21.08 48.67 12.89
C PRO A 55 -21.96 49.22 11.77
N LEU A 56 -22.44 48.32 10.90
CA LEU A 56 -23.39 48.66 9.86
C LEU A 56 -24.69 49.15 10.53
N PRO A 57 -25.40 50.12 9.91
CA PRO A 57 -26.72 50.51 10.37
C PRO A 57 -27.63 49.26 10.43
N PRO A 58 -28.60 49.21 11.36
CA PRO A 58 -29.45 48.04 11.53
C PRO A 58 -30.22 47.76 10.23
N LEU A 59 -29.80 46.71 9.51
CA LEU A 59 -30.47 46.21 8.32
C LEU A 59 -31.47 45.11 8.72
N PRO A 60 -32.61 44.98 8.00
CA PRO A 60 -33.76 44.18 8.42
C PRO A 60 -33.61 42.65 8.32
N PHE A 61 -32.39 42.11 8.23
CA PHE A 61 -32.15 40.67 8.04
C PHE A 61 -31.16 40.10 9.07
N PRO A 62 -31.34 38.85 9.54
CA PRO A 62 -30.50 38.27 10.59
C PRO A 62 -29.17 37.79 10.00
N PHE A 63 -28.20 38.69 9.87
CA PHE A 63 -26.80 38.30 9.75
C PHE A 63 -26.28 37.87 11.13
N VAL A 64 -26.38 36.58 11.41
CA VAL A 64 -25.65 35.99 12.53
C VAL A 64 -24.22 35.75 12.05
N TRP A 65 -23.24 36.28 12.79
CA TRP A 65 -21.84 35.96 12.56
C TRP A 65 -21.67 34.47 12.85
N ALA A 66 -21.67 33.63 11.81
CA ALA A 66 -21.23 32.26 11.96
C ALA A 66 -19.77 32.34 12.42
N GLN A 67 -19.49 31.89 13.65
CA GLN A 67 -18.11 31.67 14.05
C GLN A 67 -17.51 30.77 12.99
N GLN A 68 -16.57 31.35 12.24
CA GLN A 68 -15.57 30.68 11.43
C GLN A 68 -15.30 29.29 12.01
N PHE A 69 -15.77 28.24 11.31
CA PHE A 69 -15.45 26.88 11.63
C PHE A 69 -13.97 26.70 11.30
N ALA A 70 -13.10 27.09 12.23
CA ALA A 70 -11.69 26.81 12.14
C ALA A 70 -11.55 25.28 12.26
N PRO A 71 -11.13 24.56 11.21
CA PRO A 71 -10.92 23.13 11.32
C PRO A 71 -9.86 22.88 12.39
N ALA A 72 -10.08 21.88 13.25
CA ALA A 72 -9.08 21.48 14.24
C ALA A 72 -7.73 21.23 13.54
N PRO A 73 -6.60 21.68 14.14
CA PRO A 73 -5.29 21.46 13.55
C PRO A 73 -5.09 19.96 13.31
N ALA A 74 -4.62 19.60 12.12
CA ALA A 74 -4.34 18.22 11.76
C ALA A 74 -3.38 17.59 12.79
N PRO A 75 -3.57 16.30 13.14
CA PRO A 75 -2.63 15.62 14.04
C PRO A 75 -1.22 15.67 13.45
N ALA A 76 -0.25 16.04 14.29
CA ALA A 76 1.15 16.08 13.87
C ALA A 76 1.62 14.69 13.42
N PRO A 77 2.52 14.60 12.41
CA PRO A 77 3.08 13.33 11.99
C PRO A 77 3.72 12.58 13.16
N ALA A 78 3.41 11.29 13.29
CA ALA A 78 4.07 10.44 14.27
C ALA A 78 5.57 10.39 13.98
N ALA A 79 6.40 10.52 15.01
CA ALA A 79 7.84 10.41 14.88
C ALA A 79 8.22 9.01 14.34
N PRO A 80 9.29 8.91 13.52
CA PRO A 80 9.78 7.62 13.05
C PRO A 80 10.17 6.71 14.23
N ALA A 81 9.84 5.42 14.13
CA ALA A 81 10.29 4.44 15.10
C ALA A 81 11.83 4.35 15.12
N PRO A 82 12.46 4.13 16.29
CA PRO A 82 13.89 3.96 16.38
C PRO A 82 14.35 2.73 15.58
N ALA A 83 15.53 2.82 14.98
CA ALA A 83 16.11 1.74 14.19
C ALA A 83 16.40 0.50 15.07
N PRO A 84 16.31 -0.73 14.52
CA PRO A 84 16.67 -1.95 15.23
C PRO A 84 18.14 -1.93 15.68
N ALA A 85 18.40 -2.44 16.87
CA ALA A 85 19.77 -2.61 17.36
C ALA A 85 20.54 -3.65 16.51
N PRO A 86 21.87 -3.51 16.37
CA PRO A 86 22.70 -4.49 15.67
C PRO A 86 22.60 -5.87 16.32
N ALA A 87 22.50 -6.91 15.50
CA ALA A 87 22.57 -8.29 15.99
C ALA A 87 23.98 -8.61 16.53
N PRO A 88 24.11 -9.45 17.56
CA PRO A 88 25.41 -9.89 18.05
C PRO A 88 26.18 -10.66 16.96
N PRO A 89 27.52 -10.59 16.96
CA PRO A 89 28.34 -11.31 16.00
C PRO A 89 28.18 -12.83 16.17
N ALA A 90 28.23 -13.55 15.05
CA ALA A 90 28.18 -15.01 15.06
C ALA A 90 29.42 -15.59 15.77
N PRO A 91 29.28 -16.72 16.50
CA PRO A 91 30.41 -17.40 17.12
C PRO A 91 31.43 -17.85 16.06
N ALA A 92 32.72 -17.75 16.41
CA ALA A 92 33.81 -18.18 15.54
C ALA A 92 33.79 -19.70 15.30
N PRO A 93 34.25 -20.18 14.13
CA PRO A 93 34.40 -21.61 13.87
C PRO A 93 35.32 -22.28 14.90
N ALA A 94 34.95 -23.47 15.36
CA ALA A 94 35.81 -24.28 16.22
C ALA A 94 37.11 -24.67 15.49
N ALA A 95 38.23 -24.69 16.22
CA ALA A 95 39.50 -25.14 15.67
C ALA A 95 39.42 -26.62 15.25
N PRO A 96 40.02 -27.00 14.11
CA PRO A 96 40.01 -28.40 13.66
C PRO A 96 40.73 -29.29 14.67
N ALA A 97 40.10 -30.41 15.02
CA ALA A 97 40.68 -31.43 15.89
C ALA A 97 41.93 -32.06 15.23
N PRO A 98 42.93 -32.51 16.01
CA PRO A 98 44.07 -33.21 15.45
C PRO A 98 43.61 -34.52 14.82
N ALA A 99 43.68 -34.60 13.50
CA ALA A 99 43.38 -35.80 12.76
C ALA A 99 44.53 -36.80 12.82
N ARG A 100 44.19 -38.08 12.88
CA ARG A 100 45.16 -39.16 12.66
C ARG A 100 45.68 -39.12 11.22
N TYR A 101 46.89 -39.64 11.02
CA TYR A 101 47.49 -39.78 9.70
C TYR A 101 46.71 -40.80 8.86
N ILE A 102 46.30 -40.38 7.66
CA ILE A 102 45.73 -41.27 6.63
C ILE A 102 46.81 -41.59 5.60
N ALA A 103 47.04 -42.87 5.34
CA ALA A 103 48.09 -43.33 4.44
C ALA A 103 47.71 -43.19 2.96
N ASN A 104 46.46 -43.46 2.60
CA ASN A 104 45.98 -43.47 1.22
C ASN A 104 44.47 -43.19 1.13
N CYS A 105 43.99 -42.95 -0.09
CA CYS A 105 42.57 -42.69 -0.31
C CYS A 105 41.66 -43.86 0.04
N SER A 106 42.08 -45.11 -0.10
CA SER A 106 41.27 -46.26 0.30
C SER A 106 40.97 -46.23 1.80
N GLU A 107 41.94 -45.84 2.62
CA GLU A 107 41.70 -45.62 4.05
C GLU A 107 40.72 -44.47 4.29
N ALA A 108 40.86 -43.33 3.59
CA ALA A 108 39.91 -42.22 3.71
C ALA A 108 38.45 -42.64 3.39
N TRP A 109 38.27 -43.47 2.36
CA TRP A 109 36.98 -44.04 1.99
C TRP A 109 36.44 -45.02 3.03
N ASN A 110 37.29 -45.92 3.55
CA ASN A 110 36.91 -46.86 4.61
C ASN A 110 36.46 -46.17 5.91
N LEU A 111 36.96 -44.96 6.15
CA LEU A 111 36.57 -44.13 7.30
C LEU A 111 35.35 -43.25 7.02
N GLY A 112 34.88 -43.20 5.78
CA GLY A 112 33.80 -42.30 5.38
C GLY A 112 34.17 -40.82 5.50
N VAL A 113 35.46 -40.48 5.47
CA VAL A 113 35.93 -39.09 5.51
C VAL A 113 36.25 -38.53 4.12
N ALA A 114 36.29 -39.38 3.08
CA ALA A 114 36.44 -38.95 1.70
C ALA A 114 35.10 -38.41 1.13
N PRO A 115 35.12 -37.43 0.21
CA PRO A 115 36.29 -36.70 -0.31
C PRO A 115 36.83 -35.65 0.67
N LEU A 116 38.15 -35.45 0.68
CA LEU A 116 38.85 -34.56 1.60
C LEU A 116 39.18 -33.22 0.93
N ARG A 117 38.84 -32.10 1.55
CA ARG A 117 39.11 -30.75 1.05
C ARG A 117 40.25 -30.08 1.79
N ARG A 118 40.93 -29.14 1.13
CA ARG A 118 41.96 -28.31 1.75
C ARG A 118 41.40 -27.61 2.99
N GLY A 119 42.04 -27.85 4.14
CA GLY A 119 41.60 -27.34 5.44
C GLY A 119 40.86 -28.37 6.30
N ASP A 120 40.44 -29.49 5.72
CA ASP A 120 39.94 -30.62 6.49
C ASP A 120 41.06 -31.21 7.34
N ALA A 121 40.70 -31.70 8.53
CA ALA A 121 41.67 -32.23 9.48
C ALA A 121 42.54 -33.34 8.85
N TYR A 122 41.95 -34.20 8.02
CA TYR A 122 42.63 -35.33 7.38
C TYR A 122 43.28 -35.00 6.02
N TYR A 123 43.11 -33.78 5.51
CA TYR A 123 43.66 -33.41 4.21
C TYR A 123 45.18 -33.28 4.27
N ARG A 124 45.86 -33.82 3.26
CA ARG A 124 47.28 -33.60 3.02
C ARG A 124 47.56 -33.49 1.53
N PRO A 125 48.47 -32.60 1.09
CA PRO A 125 48.83 -32.47 -0.32
C PRO A 125 49.28 -33.77 -0.99
N GLY A 126 49.85 -34.72 -0.23
CA GLY A 126 50.25 -36.03 -0.77
C GLY A 126 49.10 -36.96 -1.13
N LEU A 127 47.86 -36.69 -0.66
CA LEU A 127 46.65 -37.43 -1.04
C LEU A 127 45.95 -36.80 -2.26
N ASP A 128 46.28 -35.55 -2.56
CA ASP A 128 45.74 -34.74 -3.65
C ASP A 128 46.70 -34.84 -4.84
N ARG A 129 46.44 -35.78 -5.75
CA ARG A 129 47.39 -36.12 -6.82
C ARG A 129 47.45 -35.03 -7.89
N ASP A 130 46.35 -34.31 -8.08
CA ASP A 130 46.12 -33.25 -9.06
C ASP A 130 46.39 -31.85 -8.47
N GLY A 131 46.33 -31.70 -7.15
CA GLY A 131 46.63 -30.47 -6.43
C GLY A 131 45.50 -29.44 -6.46
N ASP A 132 44.28 -29.83 -6.85
CA ASP A 132 43.14 -28.93 -7.01
C ASP A 132 42.52 -28.51 -5.66
N GLY A 133 42.95 -29.13 -4.57
CA GLY A 133 42.45 -28.90 -3.22
C GLY A 133 41.39 -29.90 -2.76
N ILE A 134 41.08 -30.94 -3.55
CA ILE A 134 40.18 -32.02 -3.19
C ILE A 134 40.89 -33.37 -3.37
N ALA A 135 41.30 -33.99 -2.26
CA ALA A 135 41.86 -35.32 -2.26
C ALA A 135 40.77 -36.41 -2.26
N CYS A 136 41.09 -37.56 -2.85
CA CYS A 136 40.28 -38.78 -2.80
C CYS A 136 38.87 -38.67 -3.40
N GLU A 137 38.71 -37.82 -4.42
CA GLU A 137 37.44 -37.60 -5.13
C GLU A 137 36.84 -38.88 -5.72
N ARG A 138 37.71 -39.80 -6.16
CA ARG A 138 37.33 -41.05 -6.81
C ARG A 138 37.37 -42.20 -5.80
N PRO A 139 36.33 -43.04 -5.73
CA PRO A 139 36.37 -44.24 -4.92
C PRO A 139 37.44 -45.21 -5.44
N PRO A 140 38.12 -45.96 -4.56
CA PRO A 140 39.04 -47.02 -4.97
C PRO A 140 38.26 -48.05 -5.81
N ARG A 141 38.87 -48.49 -6.91
CA ARG A 141 38.33 -49.56 -7.76
C ARG A 141 38.55 -50.93 -7.14
#